data_AF-A0A818E3R7-F1
#
_entry.id   AF-A0A818E3R7-F1
#
_cell.length_a   1.000
_cell.length_b   1.000
_cell.length_c   1.000
_cell.angle_alpha   90.00
_cell.angle_beta   90.00
_cell.angle_gamma   90.00
#
_symmetry.space_group_name_H-M   'P 1'
#
loop_
_entity.id
_entity.type
_entity.pdbx_description
1 polymer ?
#
loop_
_entity_poly.entity_id
_entity_poly.type
_entity_poly.pdbx_seq_one_letter_code
_entity_poly.pdbx_strand_id
1 'polypeptide(L)'
;IIFKDEIPHCQDCDGIVKPDIVFFGESLPSRFQECVQSDFPKADFLIIIGTSLQVAPFNRLVSFVDKDCPRLLINMEPTGKETSMWSFGSSSLLYDTNKNRRDAFHKSACDAGVTELVKLLGWEDDFNKLLESEGVSVKNIKKDLSTIPNETEENANRLAEQMAAATLNDNEKKE
;
A
#
# COMPACT_ATOMS: atom_id res chain seq x y z
N ILE A 1 -21.46 -15.96 -20.85
CA ILE A 1 -20.65 -15.47 -21.99
C ILE A 1 -19.17 -15.57 -21.63
N ILE A 2 -18.71 -14.99 -20.52
CA ILE A 2 -17.29 -15.08 -20.08
C ILE A 2 -16.79 -16.53 -19.93
N PHE A 3 -17.57 -17.44 -19.35
CA PHE A 3 -17.17 -18.84 -19.14
C PHE A 3 -17.38 -19.78 -20.35
N LYS A 4 -17.75 -19.25 -21.51
CA LYS A 4 -18.02 -20.05 -22.73
C LYS A 4 -16.89 -19.96 -23.76
N ASP A 5 -15.77 -19.31 -23.42
CA ASP A 5 -14.65 -19.05 -24.34
C ASP A 5 -15.06 -18.30 -25.63
N GLU A 6 -16.12 -17.50 -25.55
CA GLU A 6 -16.65 -16.68 -26.64
C GLU A 6 -16.28 -15.20 -26.42
N ILE A 7 -15.97 -14.47 -27.49
CA ILE A 7 -15.75 -13.02 -27.44
C ILE A 7 -17.09 -12.33 -27.15
N PRO A 8 -17.19 -11.48 -26.12
CA PRO A 8 -18.45 -10.80 -25.81
C PRO A 8 -18.72 -9.68 -26.82
N HIS A 9 -19.92 -9.70 -27.41
CA HIS A 9 -20.41 -8.66 -28.33
C HIS A 9 -21.60 -7.90 -27.72
N CYS A 10 -21.74 -6.63 -28.09
CA CYS A 10 -22.85 -5.78 -27.67
C CYS A 10 -24.14 -6.22 -28.36
N GLN A 11 -25.23 -6.34 -27.60
CA GLN A 11 -26.53 -6.78 -28.13
C GLN A 11 -27.17 -5.75 -29.08
N ASP A 12 -26.79 -4.48 -28.98
CA ASP A 12 -27.39 -3.38 -29.76
C ASP A 12 -26.59 -3.01 -31.01
N CYS A 13 -25.25 -3.09 -30.97
CA CYS A 13 -24.37 -2.62 -32.05
C CYS A 13 -23.35 -3.65 -32.56
N ASP A 14 -23.35 -4.87 -32.00
CA ASP A 14 -22.42 -5.97 -32.33
C ASP A 14 -20.92 -5.67 -32.10
N GLY A 15 -20.60 -4.51 -31.51
CA GLY A 15 -19.23 -4.14 -31.14
C GLY A 15 -18.66 -5.05 -30.04
N ILE A 16 -17.33 -5.19 -30.02
CA ILE A 16 -16.62 -5.97 -28.97
C ILE A 16 -16.79 -5.26 -27.62
N VAL A 17 -17.22 -6.01 -26.61
CA VAL A 17 -17.38 -5.51 -25.25
C VAL A 17 -16.06 -5.67 -24.50
N LYS A 18 -15.48 -4.55 -24.08
CA LYS A 18 -14.32 -4.53 -23.18
C LYS A 18 -14.79 -4.37 -21.73
N PRO A 19 -14.27 -5.15 -20.76
CA PRO A 19 -14.49 -4.84 -19.35
C PRO A 19 -13.95 -3.45 -19.00
N ASP A 20 -14.54 -2.84 -17.97
CA ASP A 20 -14.12 -1.52 -17.48
C ASP A 20 -12.82 -1.61 -16.65
N ILE A 21 -11.74 -1.90 -17.37
CA ILE A 21 -10.36 -1.96 -16.86
C ILE A 21 -9.47 -1.14 -17.77
N VAL A 22 -8.40 -0.57 -17.20
CA VAL A 22 -7.45 0.26 -17.96
C VAL A 22 -6.36 -0.63 -18.55
N PHE A 23 -6.24 -0.64 -19.87
CA PHE A 23 -5.14 -1.26 -20.57
C PHE A 23 -3.95 -0.30 -20.70
N PHE A 24 -2.76 -0.86 -20.96
CA PHE A 24 -1.59 -0.02 -21.24
C PHE A 24 -1.84 0.86 -22.47
N GLY A 25 -1.53 2.15 -22.32
CA GLY A 25 -1.77 3.17 -23.35
C GLY A 25 -3.13 3.87 -23.26
N GLU A 26 -4.05 3.36 -22.43
CA GLU A 26 -5.29 4.07 -22.13
C GLU A 26 -5.08 5.13 -21.05
N SER A 27 -5.94 6.15 -21.07
CA SER A 27 -5.98 7.17 -20.01
C SER A 27 -6.61 6.59 -18.76
N LEU A 28 -6.12 6.99 -17.59
CA LEU A 28 -6.77 6.67 -16.32
C LEU A 28 -8.12 7.41 -16.21
N PRO A 29 -9.09 6.86 -15.45
CA PRO A 29 -10.36 7.52 -15.19
C PRO A 29 -10.16 8.93 -14.58
N SER A 30 -11.02 9.90 -14.90
CA SER A 30 -10.89 11.28 -14.39
C SER A 30 -10.85 11.33 -12.85
N ARG A 31 -11.66 10.48 -12.22
CA ARG A 31 -11.71 10.29 -10.76
C ARG A 31 -10.33 10.05 -10.15
N PHE A 32 -9.43 9.36 -10.85
CA PHE A 32 -8.06 9.15 -10.36
C PHE A 32 -7.36 10.49 -10.11
N GLN A 33 -7.40 11.42 -11.07
CA GLN A 33 -6.73 12.72 -10.91
C GLN A 33 -7.43 13.61 -9.89
N GLU A 34 -8.76 13.58 -9.85
CA GLU A 34 -9.56 14.33 -8.87
C GLU A 34 -9.21 13.93 -7.44
N CYS A 35 -9.22 12.62 -7.13
CA CYS A 35 -8.85 12.09 -5.82
C CYS A 35 -7.40 12.39 -5.47
N VAL A 36 -6.48 12.27 -6.44
CA VAL A 36 -5.07 12.58 -6.22
C VAL A 36 -4.88 14.04 -5.78
N GLN A 37 -5.57 14.98 -6.43
CA GLN A 37 -5.50 16.39 -6.09
C GLN A 37 -6.17 16.72 -4.75
N SER A 38 -7.23 16.00 -4.37
CA SER A 38 -7.98 16.30 -3.14
C SER A 38 -7.44 15.61 -1.89
N ASP A 39 -6.88 14.41 -2.01
CA ASP A 39 -6.64 13.50 -0.89
C ASP A 39 -5.18 13.58 -0.41
N PHE A 40 -4.22 13.54 -1.34
CA PHE A 40 -2.79 13.51 -1.01
C PHE A 40 -2.30 14.74 -0.23
N PRO A 41 -2.75 15.98 -0.52
CA PRO A 41 -2.37 17.14 0.29
C PRO A 41 -2.89 17.10 1.74
N LYS A 42 -3.88 16.26 2.04
CA LYS A 42 -4.49 16.11 3.37
C LYS A 42 -4.04 14.86 4.11
N ALA A 43 -3.34 13.96 3.43
CA ALA A 43 -2.86 12.73 4.03
C ALA A 43 -1.76 13.02 5.06
N ASP A 44 -1.98 12.56 6.28
CA ASP A 44 -1.03 12.61 7.38
C ASP A 44 -0.17 11.34 7.45
N PHE A 45 -0.65 10.22 6.93
CA PHE A 45 0.08 8.95 6.84
C PHE A 45 -0.23 8.22 5.53
N LEU A 46 0.78 7.59 4.91
CA LEU A 46 0.63 6.79 3.69
C LEU A 46 0.99 5.33 3.93
N ILE A 47 0.06 4.42 3.64
CA ILE A 47 0.32 2.98 3.64
C ILE A 47 0.36 2.46 2.21
N ILE A 48 1.45 1.78 1.86
CA ILE A 48 1.71 1.17 0.57
C ILE A 48 1.77 -0.34 0.78
N ILE A 49 0.88 -1.10 0.16
CA ILE A 49 0.77 -2.55 0.38
C ILE A 49 0.79 -3.29 -0.95
N GLY A 50 1.60 -4.35 -1.05
CA GLY A 50 1.49 -5.35 -2.12
C GLY A 50 1.68 -4.82 -3.55
N THR A 51 2.57 -3.86 -3.77
CA THR A 51 2.83 -3.29 -5.09
C THR A 51 4.33 -3.24 -5.40
N SER A 52 4.69 -3.41 -6.67
CA SER A 52 6.07 -3.23 -7.15
C SER A 52 6.39 -1.80 -7.55
N LEU A 53 5.43 -0.88 -7.54
CA LEU A 53 5.61 0.54 -7.95
C LEU A 53 6.32 0.72 -9.31
N GLN A 54 6.11 -0.19 -10.26
CA GLN A 54 6.74 -0.11 -11.59
C GLN A 54 5.89 0.62 -12.65
N VAL A 55 4.58 0.71 -12.44
CA VAL A 55 3.66 1.24 -13.45
C VAL A 55 3.39 2.72 -13.23
N ALA A 56 3.76 3.53 -14.22
CA ALA A 56 3.40 4.95 -14.26
C ALA A 56 1.96 5.13 -14.78
N PRO A 57 1.23 6.17 -14.33
CA PRO A 57 1.64 7.21 -13.38
C PRO A 57 1.47 6.82 -11.90
N PHE A 58 0.95 5.63 -11.60
CA PHE A 58 0.62 5.21 -10.23
C PHE A 58 1.81 5.23 -9.28
N ASN A 59 3.00 4.83 -9.75
CA ASN A 59 4.21 4.84 -8.94
C ASN A 59 4.64 6.22 -8.43
N ARG A 60 4.15 7.30 -9.03
CA ARG A 60 4.48 8.68 -8.62
C ARG A 60 3.69 9.15 -7.41
N LEU A 61 2.60 8.46 -7.06
CA LEU A 61 1.72 8.85 -5.96
C LEU A 61 2.45 8.98 -4.63
N VAL A 62 3.48 8.15 -4.40
CA VAL A 62 4.28 8.19 -3.18
C VAL A 62 4.98 9.55 -2.95
N SER A 63 5.12 10.37 -3.99
CA SER A 63 5.71 11.72 -3.93
C SER A 63 4.70 12.84 -3.68
N PHE A 64 3.40 12.56 -3.72
CA PHE A 64 2.36 13.60 -3.66
C PHE A 64 1.89 13.91 -2.23
N VAL A 65 2.24 13.07 -1.27
CA VAL A 65 2.05 13.36 0.15
C VAL A 65 3.05 14.42 0.63
N ASP A 66 2.70 15.16 1.68
CA ASP A 66 3.57 16.20 2.28
C ASP A 66 4.97 15.65 2.59
N LYS A 67 5.99 16.51 2.61
CA LYS A 67 7.39 16.16 2.89
C LYS A 67 7.59 15.49 4.26
N ASP A 68 6.72 15.74 5.23
CA ASP A 68 6.82 15.24 6.60
C ASP A 68 5.87 14.04 6.87
N CYS A 69 4.91 13.75 5.96
CA CYS A 69 3.94 12.66 6.10
C CYS A 69 4.62 11.27 6.16
N PRO A 70 4.53 10.48 7.25
CA PRO A 70 5.20 9.18 7.29
C PRO A 70 4.61 8.19 6.27
N ARG A 71 5.46 7.33 5.72
CA ARG A 71 5.11 6.35 4.68
C ARG A 71 5.54 4.96 5.12
N LEU A 72 4.60 4.00 5.15
CA LEU A 72 4.86 2.61 5.48
C LEU A 72 4.67 1.73 4.24
N LEU A 73 5.71 0.98 3.88
CA LEU A 73 5.65 -0.08 2.88
C LEU A 73 5.52 -1.44 3.56
N ILE A 74 4.40 -2.14 3.32
CA ILE A 74 4.21 -3.55 3.68
C ILE A 74 4.31 -4.38 2.41
N ASN A 75 5.43 -5.08 2.23
CA ASN A 75 5.64 -5.90 1.04
C ASN A 75 6.67 -7.00 1.28
N MET A 76 6.66 -8.04 0.44
CA MET A 76 7.66 -9.11 0.53
C MET A 76 9.05 -8.64 0.08
N GLU A 77 9.08 -7.65 -0.81
CA GLU A 77 10.30 -7.12 -1.40
C GLU A 77 10.33 -5.59 -1.31
N PRO A 78 11.51 -4.98 -1.15
CA PRO A 78 11.64 -3.53 -1.20
C PRO A 78 11.25 -3.01 -2.59
N THR A 79 10.45 -1.94 -2.65
CA THR A 79 10.08 -1.25 -3.89
C THR A 79 10.11 0.28 -3.78
N GLY A 80 10.19 0.99 -4.91
CA GLY A 80 10.11 2.46 -4.93
C GLY A 80 11.40 3.15 -4.49
N LYS A 81 12.50 2.39 -4.33
CA LYS A 81 13.87 2.93 -4.24
C LYS A 81 14.33 3.43 -5.62
N GLU A 82 15.12 4.50 -5.67
CA GLU A 82 15.68 5.07 -6.91
C GLU A 82 16.33 3.98 -7.78
N THR A 83 15.67 3.60 -8.86
CA THR A 83 16.11 2.47 -9.71
C THR A 83 16.37 2.87 -11.16
N SER A 84 16.25 4.13 -11.55
CA SER A 84 16.66 4.51 -12.90
C SER A 84 17.42 5.84 -12.98
N MET A 85 18.48 5.82 -13.79
CA MET A 85 19.25 6.97 -14.28
C MET A 85 18.37 8.00 -15.01
N TRP A 86 17.11 7.66 -15.30
CA TRP A 86 16.10 8.52 -15.91
C TRP A 86 15.14 9.17 -14.91
N SER A 87 15.20 8.80 -13.63
CA SER A 87 14.33 9.33 -12.58
C SER A 87 14.94 10.60 -11.98
N PHE A 88 15.00 11.66 -12.77
CA PHE A 88 15.32 12.99 -12.27
C PHE A 88 14.16 13.48 -11.38
N GLY A 89 14.29 13.29 -10.06
CA GLY A 89 13.64 14.14 -9.07
C GLY A 89 12.21 13.79 -8.61
N SER A 90 11.72 12.56 -8.76
CA SER A 90 10.43 12.20 -8.14
C SER A 90 10.38 10.71 -7.79
N SER A 91 9.86 10.41 -6.60
CA SER A 91 9.46 9.09 -6.08
C SER A 91 10.55 8.15 -5.58
N SER A 92 11.40 8.60 -4.65
CA SER A 92 12.20 7.68 -3.86
C SER A 92 11.63 7.46 -2.47
N LEU A 93 11.37 6.20 -2.14
CA LEU A 93 11.28 5.72 -0.78
C LEU A 93 12.70 5.48 -0.27
N LEU A 94 13.03 6.10 0.86
CA LEU A 94 14.38 6.19 1.41
C LEU A 94 14.63 5.23 2.57
N TYR A 95 13.75 4.24 2.80
CA TYR A 95 13.95 3.24 3.84
C TYR A 95 15.33 2.56 3.70
N ASP A 96 15.96 2.27 4.84
CA ASP A 96 17.35 1.78 4.97
C ASP A 96 18.47 2.73 4.50
N THR A 97 18.18 4.02 4.30
CA THR A 97 19.22 5.02 3.97
C THR A 97 19.50 5.97 5.13
N ASN A 98 20.72 6.51 5.23
CA ASN A 98 21.09 7.51 6.23
C ASN A 98 20.34 8.85 6.08
N LYS A 99 19.64 9.06 4.96
CA LYS A 99 18.81 10.24 4.70
C LYS A 99 17.34 10.01 5.05
N ASN A 100 16.98 8.80 5.47
CA ASN A 100 15.61 8.46 5.82
C ASN A 100 15.14 9.26 7.03
N ARG A 101 13.93 9.83 6.94
CA ARG A 101 13.28 10.51 8.07
C ARG A 101 11.83 10.08 8.29
N ARG A 102 11.24 9.32 7.37
CA ARG A 102 9.79 9.14 7.30
C ARG A 102 9.33 7.85 6.61
N ASP A 103 10.25 7.04 6.08
CA ASP A 103 9.91 5.84 5.31
C ASP A 103 10.21 4.58 6.11
N ALA A 104 9.20 3.78 6.41
CA ALA A 104 9.34 2.47 7.02
C ALA A 104 9.09 1.37 5.98
N PHE A 105 9.88 0.30 6.04
CA PHE A 105 9.65 -0.91 5.26
C PHE A 105 9.48 -2.10 6.20
N HIS A 106 8.32 -2.72 6.13
CA HIS A 106 7.98 -3.92 6.86
C HIS A 106 7.94 -5.09 5.87
N LYS A 107 8.94 -5.98 5.98
CA LYS A 107 9.09 -7.12 5.08
C LYS A 107 8.19 -8.27 5.52
N SER A 108 7.06 -8.45 4.85
CA SER A 108 6.09 -9.51 5.17
C SER A 108 5.21 -9.86 3.97
N ALA A 109 4.44 -10.95 4.08
CA ALA A 109 3.21 -11.06 3.30
C ALA A 109 2.22 -9.96 3.73
N CYS A 110 1.36 -9.52 2.81
CA CYS A 110 0.45 -8.38 3.05
C CYS A 110 -0.46 -8.63 4.27
N ASP A 111 -1.18 -9.76 4.29
CA ASP A 111 -2.11 -10.09 5.37
C ASP A 111 -1.40 -10.22 6.72
N ALA A 112 -0.17 -10.72 6.70
CA ALA A 112 0.64 -10.86 7.90
C ALA A 112 1.05 -9.50 8.48
N GLY A 113 1.56 -8.61 7.63
CA GLY A 113 1.97 -7.26 8.06
C GLY A 113 0.77 -6.42 8.49
N VAL A 114 -0.39 -6.56 7.83
CA VAL A 114 -1.63 -5.90 8.27
C VAL A 114 -2.09 -6.46 9.62
N THR A 115 -2.02 -7.77 9.83
CA THR A 115 -2.38 -8.37 11.13
C THR A 115 -1.48 -7.90 12.26
N GLU A 116 -0.17 -7.77 12.01
CA GLU A 116 0.77 -7.21 12.96
C GLU A 116 0.45 -5.74 13.29
N LEU A 117 0.17 -4.93 12.27
CA LEU A 117 -0.24 -3.54 12.44
C LEU A 117 -1.54 -3.44 13.26
N VAL A 118 -2.54 -4.27 12.97
CA VAL A 118 -3.80 -4.36 13.73
C VAL A 118 -3.52 -4.69 15.20
N LYS A 119 -2.61 -5.62 15.47
CA LYS A 119 -2.21 -5.98 16.83
C LYS A 119 -1.52 -4.82 17.55
N LEU A 120 -0.59 -4.13 16.89
CA LEU A 120 0.09 -2.96 17.46
C LEU A 120 -0.87 -1.83 17.80
N LEU A 121 -1.94 -1.67 17.01
CA LEU A 121 -2.99 -0.68 17.23
C LEU A 121 -4.07 -1.12 18.25
N GLY A 122 -4.03 -2.37 18.71
CA GLY A 122 -5.03 -2.94 19.60
C GLY A 122 -6.41 -3.13 18.94
N TRP A 123 -6.45 -3.28 17.61
CA TRP A 123 -7.69 -3.39 16.83
C TRP A 123 -8.12 -4.84 16.58
N GLU A 124 -7.50 -5.81 17.25
CA GLU A 124 -7.70 -7.24 16.98
C GLU A 124 -9.18 -7.66 17.08
N ASP A 125 -9.89 -7.20 18.11
CA ASP A 125 -11.29 -7.59 18.32
C ASP A 125 -12.20 -7.08 17.20
N ASP A 126 -12.04 -5.83 16.79
CA ASP A 126 -12.87 -5.22 15.75
C ASP A 126 -12.51 -5.77 14.36
N PHE A 127 -11.23 -6.03 14.12
CA PHE A 127 -10.77 -6.68 12.90
C PHE A 127 -11.30 -8.10 12.78
N ASN A 128 -11.27 -8.89 13.87
CA ASN A 128 -11.82 -10.25 13.88
C ASN A 128 -13.33 -10.25 13.62
N LYS A 129 -14.10 -9.34 14.24
CA LYS A 129 -15.54 -9.21 13.98
C LYS A 129 -15.83 -8.85 12.52
N LEU A 130 -15.03 -7.95 11.93
CA LEU A 130 -15.17 -7.57 10.53
C LEU A 130 -14.94 -8.78 9.62
N LEU A 131 -13.87 -9.54 9.85
CA LEU A 131 -13.57 -10.76 9.09
C LEU A 131 -14.71 -11.78 9.18
N GLU A 132 -15.26 -11.99 10.38
CA GLU A 132 -16.41 -12.88 10.59
C GLU A 132 -17.65 -12.42 9.81
N SER A 133 -17.94 -11.11 9.79
CA SER A 133 -19.08 -10.56 9.05
C SER A 133 -18.95 -10.72 7.53
N GLU A 134 -17.72 -10.69 7.00
CA GLU A 134 -17.42 -10.90 5.58
C GLU A 134 -17.26 -12.40 5.23
N GLY A 135 -17.49 -13.29 6.19
CA GLY A 135 -17.38 -14.75 5.99
C GLY A 135 -15.93 -15.24 5.84
N VAL A 136 -14.95 -14.44 6.23
CA VAL A 136 -13.53 -14.79 6.19
C VAL A 136 -13.14 -15.56 7.45
N SER A 137 -12.70 -16.81 7.28
CA SER A 137 -12.28 -17.63 8.43
C SER A 137 -10.95 -17.15 9.00
N VAL A 138 -10.98 -16.59 10.20
CA VAL A 138 -9.80 -16.16 10.98
C VAL A 138 -8.79 -17.31 11.18
N LYS A 139 -9.26 -18.57 11.20
CA LYS A 139 -8.39 -19.75 11.29
C LYS A 139 -7.50 -19.94 10.06
N ASN A 140 -7.97 -19.55 8.88
CA ASN A 140 -7.20 -19.66 7.65
C ASN A 140 -6.11 -18.59 7.60
N ILE A 141 -6.43 -17.35 8.00
CA ILE A 141 -5.45 -16.25 8.11
C ILE A 141 -4.33 -16.61 9.10
N LYS A 142 -4.66 -17.10 10.29
CA LYS A 142 -3.67 -17.54 11.30
C LYS A 142 -2.79 -18.69 10.82
N LYS A 143 -3.32 -19.56 9.95
CA LYS A 143 -2.55 -20.66 9.33
C LYS A 143 -1.54 -20.11 8.31
N ASP A 144 -1.95 -19.18 7.46
CA ASP A 144 -1.08 -18.56 6.46
C ASP A 144 0.00 -17.66 7.09
N LEU A 145 -0.32 -17.01 8.20
CA LEU A 145 0.63 -16.30 9.09
C LEU A 145 1.69 -17.24 9.70
N SER A 146 1.28 -18.43 10.15
CA SER A 146 2.19 -19.39 10.81
C SER A 146 3.23 -20.03 9.90
N THR A 147 3.06 -19.88 8.58
CA THR A 147 4.02 -20.35 7.56
C THR A 147 5.10 -19.34 7.20
N ILE A 148 5.04 -18.12 7.75
CA ILE A 148 6.02 -17.06 7.49
C ILE A 148 7.13 -17.15 8.56
N PRO A 149 8.43 -17.12 8.20
CA PRO A 149 9.52 -17.24 9.16
C PRO A 149 9.45 -16.19 10.29
N ASN A 150 9.74 -16.61 11.53
CA ASN A 150 9.78 -15.80 12.76
C ASN A 150 10.90 -14.73 12.78
N GLU A 151 11.03 -13.89 11.76
CA GLU A 151 11.79 -12.62 11.83
C GLU A 151 10.92 -11.49 12.45
N THR A 152 9.70 -11.83 12.89
CA THR A 152 8.58 -10.93 13.18
C THR A 152 8.76 -10.10 14.46
N GLU A 153 9.38 -10.65 15.51
CA GLU A 153 9.45 -9.96 16.82
C GLU A 153 10.50 -8.83 16.84
N GLU A 154 11.64 -9.02 16.15
CA GLU A 154 12.69 -8.00 16.04
C GLU A 154 12.28 -6.88 15.05
N ASN A 155 11.54 -7.24 14.00
CA ASN A 155 11.01 -6.29 13.02
C ASN A 155 9.84 -5.46 13.56
N ALA A 156 8.97 -6.05 14.40
CA ALA A 156 7.89 -5.33 15.09
C ALA A 156 8.42 -4.23 16.00
N ASN A 157 9.47 -4.54 16.78
CA ASN A 157 10.12 -3.56 17.66
C ASN A 157 10.78 -2.43 16.85
N ARG A 158 11.46 -2.75 15.74
CA ARG A 158 12.01 -1.73 14.84
C ARG A 158 10.93 -0.89 14.17
N LEU A 159 9.79 -1.48 13.81
CA LEU A 159 8.65 -0.77 13.23
C LEU A 159 8.03 0.19 14.25
N ALA A 160 7.80 -0.25 15.48
CA ALA A 160 7.29 0.58 16.56
C ALA A 160 8.24 1.75 16.88
N GLU A 161 9.56 1.51 16.91
CA GLU A 161 10.57 2.57 17.08
C GLU A 161 10.59 3.56 15.90
N GLN A 162 10.51 3.06 14.65
CA GLN A 162 10.47 3.90 13.45
C GLN A 162 9.18 4.73 13.36
N MET A 163 8.04 4.16 13.75
CA MET A 163 6.76 4.87 13.82
C MET A 163 6.75 5.89 14.96
N ALA A 164 7.27 5.54 16.15
CA ALA A 164 7.37 6.47 17.27
C ALA A 164 8.32 7.65 16.99
N ALA A 165 9.45 7.40 16.31
CA ALA A 165 10.37 8.47 15.89
C ALA A 165 9.75 9.42 14.85
N ALA A 166 8.79 8.94 14.07
CA ALA A 166 8.03 9.78 13.15
C ALA A 166 7.01 10.66 13.90
N THR A 167 6.35 10.13 14.95
CA THR A 167 5.31 10.84 15.71
C THR A 167 5.85 11.84 16.76
N LEU A 168 7.06 11.61 17.33
CA LEU A 168 7.62 12.50 18.37
C LEU A 168 7.97 13.91 17.88
N ASN A 169 8.18 14.10 16.56
CA ASN A 169 8.50 15.42 15.98
C ASN A 169 7.29 16.36 15.86
N ASP A 170 6.07 15.89 16.11
CA ASP A 170 4.86 16.72 16.09
C ASP A 170 4.59 17.45 17.42
N ASN A 171 5.15 16.95 18.53
CA ASN A 171 4.92 17.55 19.86
C ASN A 171 5.87 18.73 20.18
N GLU A 172 7.03 18.82 19.52
CA GLU A 172 8.00 19.92 19.75
C GLU A 172 7.74 21.17 18.89
N LYS A 173 6.76 21.16 17.98
CA LYS A 173 6.40 22.33 17.15
C LYS A 173 5.14 23.08 17.62
N LYS A 174 4.61 22.74 18.81
CA LYS A 174 3.41 23.36 19.39
C LYS A 174 3.66 24.16 20.68
N GLU A 175 4.91 24.42 21.06
CA GLU A 175 5.28 25.39 22.10
C GLU A 175 6.04 26.60 21.54
#